data_AF-A0A8T7BB49-F1
#
_entry.id   AF-A0A8T7BB49-F1
#
_cell.length_a   1.000
_cell.length_b   1.000
_cell.length_c   1.000
_cell.angle_alpha   90.00
_cell.angle_beta   90.00
_cell.angle_gamma   90.00
#
_symmetry.space_group_name_H-M   'P 1'
#
loop_
_entity.id
_entity.type
_entity.pdbx_description
1 polymer ?
#
loop_
_entity_poly.entity_id
_entity_poly.type
_entity_poly.pdbx_seq_one_letter_code
_entity_poly.pdbx_strand_id
1 'polypeptide(L)' 'HESEADYMGLILLARACFDPREAPQLWERMGQQHGGRAPAEFMSTHPSAETRIEQFNQWMDEAVAIYQKNCSI' A
#
# COMPACT_ATOMS: atom_id res chain seq x y z
N HIS A 1 -10.68 9.28 -2.88
CA HIS A 1 -10.27 8.67 -4.16
C HIS A 1 -8.98 7.87 -4.00
N GLU A 2 -7.90 8.46 -3.48
CA GLU A 2 -6.60 7.75 -3.35
C GLU A 2 -6.60 6.57 -2.37
N SER A 3 -7.16 6.72 -1.17
CA SER A 3 -7.24 5.62 -0.19
C SER A 3 -8.09 4.44 -0.71
N GLU A 4 -9.16 4.73 -1.45
CA GLU A 4 -9.95 3.70 -2.14
C GLU A 4 -9.13 3.00 -3.23
N ALA A 5 -8.34 3.75 -4.00
CA ALA A 5 -7.46 3.20 -5.01
C ALA A 5 -6.35 2.31 -4.40
N ASP A 6 -5.74 2.73 -3.31
CA ASP A 6 -4.72 1.97 -2.58
C ASP A 6 -5.31 0.67 -2.01
N TYR A 7 -6.49 0.74 -1.39
CA TYR A 7 -7.20 -0.44 -0.89
C TYR A 7 -7.52 -1.41 -2.03
N MET A 8 -8.18 -0.94 -3.08
CA MET A 8 -8.54 -1.80 -4.22
C MET A 8 -7.31 -2.38 -4.90
N GLY A 9 -6.23 -1.61 -5.02
CA GLY A 9 -4.94 -2.06 -5.54
C GLY A 9 -4.34 -3.19 -4.69
N LEU A 10 -4.31 -3.04 -3.35
CA LEU A 10 -3.82 -4.06 -2.43
C LEU A 10 -4.59 -5.38 -2.57
N ILE A 11 -5.92 -5.29 -2.64
CA ILE A 11 -6.77 -6.47 -2.79
C ILE A 11 -6.58 -7.13 -4.17
N LEU A 12 -6.41 -6.35 -5.23
CA LEU A 12 -6.13 -6.87 -6.57
C LEU A 12 -4.77 -7.58 -6.63
N LEU A 13 -3.73 -7.02 -6.01
CA LEU A 13 -2.41 -7.65 -5.89
C LEU A 13 -2.51 -9.01 -5.19
N ALA A 14 -3.19 -9.06 -4.05
CA ALA A 14 -3.39 -10.30 -3.29
C ALA A 14 -4.14 -11.37 -4.12
N ARG A 15 -5.19 -10.98 -4.86
CA ARG A 15 -5.92 -11.89 -5.76
C ARG A 15 -5.09 -12.38 -6.94
N ALA A 16 -4.14 -11.56 -7.40
CA ALA A 16 -3.21 -11.90 -8.47
C ALA A 16 -1.97 -12.66 -7.98
N CYS A 17 -1.95 -13.11 -6.73
CA CYS A 17 -0.85 -13.88 -6.13
C CYS A 17 0.47 -13.11 -5.98
N PHE A 18 0.39 -11.78 -5.87
CA PHE A 18 1.48 -10.97 -5.35
C PHE A 18 1.36 -10.87 -3.83
N ASP A 19 2.49 -10.97 -3.14
CA ASP A 19 2.54 -10.85 -1.69
C ASP A 19 2.15 -9.43 -1.26
N PRO A 20 1.01 -9.21 -0.58
CA PRO A 20 0.56 -7.88 -0.18
C PRO A 20 1.51 -7.21 0.83
N ARG A 21 2.36 -7.98 1.52
CA ARG A 21 3.36 -7.47 2.47
C ARG A 21 4.46 -6.64 1.80
N GLU A 22 4.54 -6.65 0.47
CA GLU A 22 5.47 -5.83 -0.30
C GLU A 22 4.97 -4.40 -0.53
N ALA A 23 3.67 -4.14 -0.36
CA ALA A 23 3.10 -2.81 -0.60
C ALA A 23 3.67 -1.72 0.34
N PRO A 24 3.76 -1.93 1.67
CA PRO A 24 4.41 -0.96 2.56
C PRO A 24 5.88 -0.70 2.18
N GLN A 25 6.62 -1.75 1.81
CA GLN A 25 8.04 -1.65 1.46
C GLN A 25 8.27 -0.84 0.19
N LEU A 26 7.36 -0.93 -0.79
CA LEU A 26 7.39 -0.10 -1.99
C LEU A 26 7.32 1.39 -1.62
N TRP A 27 6.37 1.75 -0.77
CA TRP A 27 6.14 3.14 -0.38
C TRP A 27 7.22 3.68 0.55
N GLU A 28 7.81 2.82 1.38
CA GLU A 28 9.00 3.18 2.15
C GLU A 28 10.16 3.59 1.23
N ARG A 29 10.46 2.79 0.20
CA ARG A 29 11.49 3.13 -0.80
C ARG A 29 11.16 4.40 -1.58
N MET A 30 9.89 4.61 -1.95
CA MET A 30 9.46 5.84 -2.63
C MET A 30 9.65 7.08 -1.74
N GLY A 31 9.31 6.99 -0.46
CA GLY A 31 9.55 8.06 0.52
C GLY A 31 11.03 8.41 0.69
N GLN A 32 11.88 7.38 0.78
CA GLN A 32 13.34 7.55 0.85
C GLN A 32 13.91 8.22 -0.41
N GLN A 33 13.42 7.86 -1.60
CA GLN A 33 13.86 8.45 -2.87
C GLN A 33 13.56 9.96 -2.95
N HIS A 34 12.49 10.41 -2.30
CA HIS A 34 12.12 11.82 -2.26
C HIS A 34 12.90 12.61 -1.19
N GLY A 35 13.73 11.94 -0.37
CA GLY A 35 14.68 12.56 0.56
C GLY A 35 14.04 13.52 1.56
N GLY A 36 12.79 13.27 1.95
CA GLY A 36 12.02 14.18 2.82
C GLY A 36 11.60 15.50 2.16
N ARG A 37 11.76 15.64 0.83
CA ARG A 37 11.36 16.84 0.05
C ARG A 37 9.97 16.71 -0.56
N ALA A 38 9.18 15.72 -0.15
CA ALA A 38 7.79 15.63 -0.58
C ALA A 38 7.01 16.85 -0.04
N PRO A 39 6.12 17.47 -0.83
CA PRO A 39 5.23 18.49 -0.31
C PRO A 39 4.42 17.90 0.85
N ALA A 40 4.18 18.70 1.90
CA ALA A 40 3.30 18.28 2.98
C ALA A 40 1.96 17.80 2.42
N GLU A 41 1.38 16.76 3.01
CA GLU A 41 0.19 16.09 2.46
C GLU A 41 -0.97 17.05 2.18
N PHE A 42 -1.16 18.07 3.01
CA PHE A 42 -2.20 19.09 2.81
C PHE A 42 -1.99 19.99 1.57
N MET A 43 -0.79 20.01 0.99
CA MET A 43 -0.45 20.71 -0.26
C MET A 43 -0.40 19.77 -1.47
N SER A 44 -0.60 18.47 -1.26
CA SER A 44 -0.55 17.43 -2.30
C SER A 44 -1.94 16.96 -2.70
N THR A 45 -2.10 16.50 -3.93
CA THR A 45 -3.33 15.81 -4.39
C THR A 45 -3.35 14.32 -4.02
N HIS A 46 -2.24 13.80 -3.48
CA HIS A 46 -2.05 12.40 -3.11
C HIS A 46 -1.56 12.30 -1.66
N PRO A 47 -1.96 11.25 -0.91
CA PRO A 47 -1.48 11.02 0.45
C PRO A 47 0.03 10.75 0.48
N SER A 48 0.66 11.08 1.60
CA SER A 48 2.08 10.83 1.83
C SER A 48 2.39 9.33 1.86
N ALA A 49 3.67 8.98 1.66
CA ALA A 49 4.13 7.61 1.78
C ALA A 49 3.83 7.02 3.18
N GLU A 50 3.98 7.82 4.23
CA GLU A 50 3.70 7.44 5.62
C GLU A 50 2.21 7.09 5.82
N THR A 51 1.31 7.98 5.38
CA THR A 51 -0.14 7.73 5.44
C THR A 51 -0.54 6.48 4.65
N ARG A 52 0.05 6.26 3.47
CA ARG A 52 -0.21 5.05 2.68
C ARG A 52 0.28 3.79 3.39
N ILE A 53 1.48 3.81 3.97
CA ILE A 53 2.03 2.67 4.74
C ILE A 53 1.12 2.32 5.92
N GLU A 54 0.64 3.32 6.66
CA GLU A 54 -0.29 3.09 7.77
C GLU A 54 -1.58 2.41 7.29
N GLN A 55 -2.16 2.89 6.19
CA GLN A 55 -3.35 2.30 5.59
C GLN A 55 -3.12 0.85 5.13
N PHE A 56 -2.00 0.57 4.45
CA PHE A 56 -1.68 -0.81 4.06
C PHE A 56 -1.55 -1.75 5.26
N ASN A 57 -0.93 -1.27 6.36
CA ASN A 57 -0.82 -2.06 7.58
C ASN A 57 -2.20 -2.33 8.22
N GLN A 58 -3.15 -1.38 8.14
CA GLN A 58 -4.52 -1.58 8.63
C GLN A 58 -5.30 -2.63 7.82
N TRP A 59 -5.04 -2.74 6.51
CA TRP A 59 -5.73 -3.68 5.62
C TRP A 59 -4.97 -5.01 5.43
N MET A 60 -3.81 -5.16 6.07
CA MET A 60 -2.88 -6.26 5.79
C MET A 60 -3.49 -7.63 6.09
N ASP A 61 -4.19 -7.76 7.22
CA ASP A 61 -4.78 -9.05 7.62
C ASP A 61 -5.78 -9.56 6.58
N GLU A 62 -6.62 -8.67 6.03
CA GLU A 62 -7.55 -9.02 4.95
C GLU A 62 -6.80 -9.39 3.67
N ALA A 63 -5.84 -8.57 3.26
CA ALA A 63 -5.08 -8.82 2.05
C ALA A 63 -4.30 -10.15 2.11
N VAL A 64 -3.68 -10.46 3.25
CA VAL A 64 -2.99 -11.73 3.48
C VAL A 64 -3.97 -12.91 3.45
N ALA A 65 -5.14 -12.79 4.06
CA ALA A 65 -6.16 -13.84 4.00
C ALA A 65 -6.62 -14.11 2.56
N ILE A 66 -6.80 -13.06 1.75
CA ILE A 66 -7.15 -13.18 0.32
C ILE A 66 -6.02 -13.83 -0.48
N TYR A 67 -4.77 -13.40 -0.25
CA TYR A 67 -3.59 -13.98 -0.87
C TYR A 67 -3.49 -15.48 -0.57
N GLN A 68 -3.59 -15.87 0.70
CA GLN A 68 -3.52 -17.28 1.12
C GLN A 68 -4.64 -18.12 0.49
N LYS A 69 -5.88 -17.61 0.50
CA LYS A 69 -7.03 -18.31 -0.06
C LYS A 69 -6.91 -18.60 -1.57
N ASN A 70 -6.32 -17.67 -2.33
CA ASN A 70 -6.31 -17.76 -3.79
C ASN A 70 -5.02 -18.37 -4.37
N CYS A 71 -3.93 -18.36 -3.60
CA CYS A 71 -2.59 -18.54 -4.14
C CYS A 71 -1.71 -19.54 -3.37
N SER A 72 -2.16 -20.01 -2.20
CA SER A 72 -1.47 -21.10 -1.51
C SER A 72 -1.71 -22.43 -2.24
N ILE A 73 -0.62 -23.05 -2.70
CA ILE A 73 -0.51 -24.50 -2.99
C ILE A 73 -0.11 -25.19 -1.69
#